data_AF-Q11FJ3-F1
#
_entry.id   AF-Q11FJ3-F1
#
_cell.length_a   1.000
_cell.length_b   1.000
_cell.length_c   1.000
_cell.angle_alpha   90.00
_cell.angle_beta   90.00
_cell.angle_gamma   90.00
#
_symmetry.space_group_name_H-M   'P 1'
#
loop_
_entity.id
_entity.type
_entity.pdbx_description
1 polymer ?
#
loop_
_entity_poly.entity_id
_entity_poly.type
_entity_poly.pdbx_seq_one_letter_code
_entity_poly.pdbx_strand_id
1 'polypeptide(L)' 'MQDKRSRELSRRNFLRAFGGVSTTAVAAATLAPGEAHAYDPGEEETRARYRETDHIKAFYRVNSYPEKK' A
#
# COMPACT_ATOMS: atom_id res chain seq x y z
N MET A 1 -3.33 -15.82 31.73
CA MET A 1 -3.03 -15.51 30.31
C MET A 1 -3.33 -16.72 29.38
N GLN A 2 -4.51 -17.35 29.48
CA GLN A 2 -4.89 -18.49 28.63
C GLN A 2 -6.18 -18.23 27.81
N ASP A 3 -7.02 -17.28 28.23
CA ASP A 3 -8.30 -16.99 27.54
C ASP A 3 -8.17 -16.26 26.19
N LYS A 4 -6.99 -15.72 25.87
CA LYS A 4 -6.74 -15.05 24.58
C LYS A 4 -6.38 -16.03 23.45
N ARG A 5 -5.76 -17.18 23.77
CA ARG A 5 -5.33 -18.20 22.79
C ARG A 5 -6.51 -19.02 22.25
N SER A 6 -7.53 -19.29 23.07
CA SER A 6 -8.75 -20.00 22.64
C SER A 6 -9.58 -19.15 21.67
N ARG A 7 -9.62 -17.82 21.87
CA ARG A 7 -10.33 -16.89 20.98
C ARG A 7 -9.64 -16.72 19.62
N GLU A 8 -8.31 -16.81 19.55
CA GLU A 8 -7.56 -16.83 18.29
C GLU A 8 -7.84 -18.08 17.44
N LEU A 9 -7.92 -19.26 18.08
CA LEU A 9 -8.28 -20.50 17.39
C LEU A 9 -9.73 -20.43 16.85
N SER A 10 -10.65 -19.81 17.59
CA SER A 10 -12.05 -19.65 17.19
C SER A 10 -12.22 -18.84 15.89
N ARG A 11 -11.50 -17.73 15.72
CA ARG A 11 -11.58 -16.88 14.51
C ARG A 11 -11.05 -17.61 13.27
N ARG A 12 -9.92 -18.31 13.40
CA ARG A 12 -9.33 -19.09 12.30
C ARG A 12 -10.24 -20.24 11.87
N ASN A 13 -10.90 -20.89 12.82
CA ASN A 13 -11.84 -21.97 12.53
C ASN A 13 -13.14 -21.44 11.91
N PHE A 14 -13.62 -20.27 12.35
CA PHE A 14 -14.76 -19.58 11.74
C PHE A 14 -14.48 -19.22 10.27
N LEU A 15 -13.33 -18.59 9.98
CA LEU A 15 -12.95 -18.24 8.62
C LEU A 15 -12.70 -19.47 7.73
N ARG A 16 -12.26 -20.61 8.29
CA ARG A 16 -12.16 -21.87 7.53
C ARG A 16 -13.51 -22.48 7.23
N ALA A 17 -14.42 -22.50 8.20
CA ALA A 17 -15.75 -23.07 8.05
C ALA A 17 -16.63 -22.26 7.09
N PHE A 18 -16.58 -20.92 7.17
CA PHE A 18 -17.35 -20.04 6.31
C PHE A 18 -16.62 -19.66 5.02
N GLY A 19 -15.30 -19.45 5.08
CA GLY A 19 -14.47 -19.10 3.92
C GLY A 19 -14.18 -20.27 2.98
N GLY A 20 -14.35 -21.52 3.41
CA GLY A 20 -14.17 -22.69 2.53
C GLY A 20 -15.34 -22.93 1.56
N VAL A 21 -16.53 -22.41 1.86
CA VAL A 21 -17.74 -22.57 1.03
C VAL A 21 -18.02 -21.31 0.19
N SER A 22 -17.58 -20.13 0.64
CA SER A 22 -17.78 -18.86 -0.09
C SER A 22 -16.70 -18.53 -1.12
N THR A 23 -15.65 -19.34 -1.27
CA THR A 23 -14.57 -19.11 -2.26
C THR A 23 -14.95 -19.51 -3.69
N THR A 24 -16.18 -19.95 -3.96
CA THR A 24 -16.62 -20.31 -5.32
C THR A 24 -17.08 -19.14 -6.17
N ALA A 25 -17.11 -17.90 -5.66
CA ALA A 25 -17.55 -16.75 -6.44
C ALA A 25 -16.82 -15.43 -6.13
N VAL A 26 -15.56 -15.48 -5.67
CA VAL A 26 -14.64 -14.47 -6.19
C VAL A 26 -14.14 -15.11 -7.47
N ALA A 27 -14.84 -14.82 -8.57
CA ALA A 27 -14.21 -14.93 -9.87
C ALA A 27 -12.86 -14.26 -9.69
N ALA A 28 -11.80 -15.05 -9.67
CA ALA A 28 -10.50 -14.53 -9.98
C ALA A 28 -10.70 -13.95 -11.37
N ALA A 29 -11.04 -12.66 -11.43
CA ALA A 29 -10.69 -11.84 -12.55
C ALA A 29 -9.18 -12.02 -12.56
N THR A 30 -8.75 -13.01 -13.34
CA THR A 30 -7.41 -13.08 -13.87
C THR A 30 -7.29 -11.73 -14.54
N LEU A 31 -6.73 -10.77 -13.81
CA LEU A 31 -6.14 -9.59 -14.40
C LEU A 31 -5.09 -10.21 -15.30
N ALA A 32 -5.49 -10.52 -16.53
CA ALA A 32 -4.55 -10.81 -17.59
C ALA A 32 -3.56 -9.65 -17.48
N PRO A 33 -2.26 -9.92 -17.30
CA PRO A 33 -1.28 -8.85 -17.34
C PRO A 33 -1.32 -8.31 -18.77
N GLY A 34 -2.23 -7.37 -19.01
CA GLY A 34 -2.23 -6.54 -20.19
C GLY A 34 -0.99 -5.68 -20.13
N GLU A 35 -0.58 -5.19 -21.29
CA GLU A 35 0.52 -4.25 -21.38
C GLU A 35 0.22 -3.06 -20.47
N ALA A 36 1.10 -2.83 -19.48
CA ALA A 36 0.94 -1.71 -18.57
C ALA A 36 1.21 -0.43 -19.36
N HIS A 37 0.15 0.24 -19.79
CA HIS A 37 0.26 1.54 -20.42
C HIS A 37 0.75 2.55 -19.39
N ALA A 38 2.02 2.96 -19.52
CA ALA A 38 2.56 4.06 -18.76
C ALA A 38 1.83 5.34 -19.19
N TYR A 39 0.94 5.80 -18.33
CA TYR A 39 0.32 7.11 -18.47
C TYR A 39 1.33 8.17 -18.03
N ASP A 40 1.64 9.13 -18.90
CA ASP A 40 2.44 10.30 -18.56
C ASP A 40 1.50 11.45 -18.14
N PRO A 41 1.30 11.67 -16.84
CA PRO A 41 0.54 12.81 -16.36
C PRO A 41 1.38 14.06 -16.61
N GLY A 42 1.01 14.85 -17.62
CA GLY A 42 1.75 16.05 -18.01
C GLY A 42 1.79 17.15 -16.94
N GLU A 43 2.27 18.33 -17.34
CA GLU A 43 2.49 19.45 -16.42
C GLU A 43 1.23 19.91 -15.67
N GLU A 44 0.06 19.91 -16.32
CA GLU A 44 -1.21 20.33 -15.70
C GLU A 44 -1.61 19.41 -14.54
N GLU A 45 -1.49 18.10 -14.71
CA GLU A 45 -1.83 17.11 -13.68
C GLU A 45 -0.74 16.99 -12.59
N THR A 46 0.51 17.33 -12.93
CA THR A 46 1.61 17.35 -11.97
C THR A 46 1.72 18.65 -11.18
N ARG A 47 1.07 19.74 -11.62
CA ARG A 47 1.21 21.08 -11.05
C ARG A 47 0.92 21.15 -9.55
N ALA A 48 -0.01 20.34 -9.06
CA ALA A 48 -0.37 20.29 -7.64
C ALA A 48 0.52 19.35 -6.81
N ARG A 49 1.45 18.62 -7.43
CA ARG A 49 2.38 17.70 -6.78
C ARG A 49 3.45 18.47 -6.01
N TYR A 50 4.60 17.84 -5.80
CA TYR A 50 5.67 18.32 -4.93
C TYR A 50 5.88 19.84 -5.04
N ARG A 51 5.62 20.55 -3.95
CA ARG A 51 5.79 22.00 -3.88
C ARG A 51 7.03 22.30 -3.08
N GLU A 52 7.92 23.10 -3.64
CA GLU A 52 9.05 23.65 -2.92
C GLU A 52 8.57 24.65 -1.86
N THR A 53 8.28 24.15 -0.68
CA THR A 53 7.89 24.96 0.48
C THR A 53 9.07 25.14 1.42
N ASP A 54 9.04 26.20 2.23
CA ASP A 54 10.14 26.54 3.14
C ASP A 54 10.50 25.40 4.10
N HIS A 55 9.51 24.66 4.59
CA HIS A 55 9.73 23.53 5.50
C HIS A 55 10.43 22.35 4.80
N ILE A 56 10.12 22.09 3.52
CA ILE A 56 10.80 21.06 2.73
C ILE A 56 12.26 21.45 2.49
N LYS A 57 12.51 22.71 2.10
CA LYS A 57 13.89 23.23 1.92
C LYS A 57 14.69 23.15 3.23
N ALA A 58 14.07 23.52 4.36
CA ALA A 58 14.70 23.43 5.66
C ALA A 58 15.06 21.98 6.04
N PHE A 59 14.17 21.02 5.80
CA PHE A 59 14.43 19.60 6.05
C PHE A 59 15.66 19.10 5.31
N TYR A 60 15.76 19.38 4.01
CA TYR A 60 16.90 18.92 3.21
C TYR A 60 18.20 19.67 3.52
N ARG A 61 18.12 20.94 3.93
CA ARG A 61 19.30 21.70 4.37
C ARG A 61 19.90 21.17 5.66
N VAL A 62 19.07 20.75 6.62
CA VAL A 62 19.55 20.27 7.93
C VAL A 62 19.99 18.80 7.86
N ASN A 63 19.35 18.01 7.00
CA ASN A 63 19.62 16.58 6.86
C ASN A 63 20.49 16.25 5.63
N SER A 64 21.14 17.24 5.01
CA SER A 64 22.07 16.98 3.91
C SER A 64 23.30 16.26 4.45
N TYR A 65 23.80 15.30 3.66
CA TYR A 65 25.09 14.69 3.95
C TYR A 65 26.20 15.73 3.80
N PRO A 66 27.26 15.67 4.62
CA PRO A 66 28.40 16.55 4.45
C PRO A 66 29.01 16.31 3.06
N GLU A 67 29.10 17.36 2.26
CA GLU A 67 29.81 17.29 0.99
C GLU A 67 31.29 17.01 1.28
N LYS A 68 31.86 16.01 0.58
CA LYS A 68 33.30 15.74 0.67
C LYS A 68 34.03 16.91 0.01
N LYS A 69 34.83 17.62 0.81
CA LYS A 69 35.80 18.61 0.35
C LYS A 69 36.94 17.96 -0.44
#